data_AF-A0A958EZ97-F1
#
_entry.id   AF-A0A958EZ97-F1
#
_cell.length_a   1.000
_cell.length_b   1.000
_cell.length_c   1.000
_cell.angle_alpha   90.00
_cell.angle_beta   90.00
_cell.angle_gamma   90.00
#
_symmetry.space_group_name_H-M   'P 1'
#
loop_
_entity.id
_entity.type
_entity.pdbx_description
1 polymer ?
#
loop_
_entity_poly.entity_id
_entity_poly.type
_entity_poly.pdbx_seq_one_letter_code
_entity_poly.pdbx_strand_id
1 'polypeptide(L)'
;AMLPIFGVYLLTAVKKWQKAIIALLIPFCLNLIILSNSRATMVALLAIGLLSVFLVKGKFKFAVLIGLVVGGATFLHLTNDDFHERQHAETYSDNSASSRLWLWRGAFEMWKDHPMGVGGGGFVDLSMSYIPEIDKPKSQHNTFVAAFSDWGFIGIFLYLALLTHCLRITMTVKRWSKWYPELHKYHLETTAVQLALIGLAIAGMFHSLQYSEVTFWLYAFAVIQKNLICEEIIEIENGDYSETESVYKTETALSPVSQPVS
;
A
#
# COMPACT_ATOMS: atom_id res chain seq x y z
N ALA A 1 -3.05 -2.31 0.72
CA ALA A 1 -2.25 -1.14 0.30
C ALA A 1 -3.10 0.10 -0.03
N MET A 2 -4.23 -0.01 -0.75
CA MET A 2 -5.02 1.17 -1.19
C MET A 2 -5.93 1.82 -0.14
N LEU A 3 -6.35 1.07 0.89
CA LEU A 3 -7.30 1.56 1.91
C LEU A 3 -6.89 2.87 2.61
N PRO A 4 -5.61 3.11 2.98
CA PRO A 4 -5.19 4.39 3.52
C PRO A 4 -5.45 5.58 2.58
N ILE A 5 -5.25 5.37 1.26
CA ILE A 5 -5.46 6.40 0.24
C ILE A 5 -6.95 6.71 0.12
N PHE A 6 -7.80 5.69 0.07
CA PHE A 6 -9.25 5.85 0.09
C PHE A 6 -9.74 6.55 1.37
N GLY A 7 -9.21 6.16 2.52
CA GLY A 7 -9.55 6.77 3.80
C GLY A 7 -9.23 8.26 3.84
N VAL A 8 -8.03 8.67 3.39
CA VAL A 8 -7.69 10.10 3.31
C VAL A 8 -8.54 10.84 2.30
N TYR A 9 -8.75 10.27 1.11
CA TYR A 9 -9.55 10.93 0.09
C TYR A 9 -11.02 11.08 0.49
N LEU A 10 -11.58 10.16 1.29
CA LEU A 10 -12.91 10.32 1.90
C LEU A 10 -12.98 11.55 2.83
N LEU A 11 -11.89 11.85 3.54
CA LEU A 11 -11.79 12.99 4.47
C LEU A 11 -11.51 14.30 3.74
N THR A 12 -10.71 14.29 2.67
CA THR A 12 -10.22 15.50 2.01
C THR A 12 -10.98 15.87 0.73
N ALA A 13 -11.69 14.95 0.09
CA ALA A 13 -12.38 15.23 -1.17
C ALA A 13 -13.36 16.40 -1.03
N VAL A 14 -13.43 17.23 -2.07
CA VAL A 14 -14.34 18.38 -2.12
C VAL A 14 -15.72 17.96 -2.64
N LYS A 15 -15.75 17.11 -3.68
CA LYS A 15 -17.00 16.76 -4.38
C LYS A 15 -17.74 15.62 -3.68
N LYS A 16 -19.03 15.81 -3.37
CA LYS A 16 -19.86 14.82 -2.65
C LYS A 16 -19.96 13.47 -3.38
N TRP A 17 -20.00 13.46 -4.72
CA TRP A 17 -20.06 12.23 -5.51
C TRP A 17 -18.79 11.38 -5.36
N GLN A 18 -17.61 12.02 -5.25
CA GLN A 18 -16.34 11.31 -5.01
C GLN A 18 -16.38 10.61 -3.66
N LYS A 19 -16.86 11.30 -2.61
CA LYS A 19 -17.05 10.69 -1.28
C LYS A 19 -17.99 9.50 -1.31
N ALA A 20 -19.10 9.61 -2.03
CA ALA A 20 -20.06 8.51 -2.16
C ALA A 20 -19.43 7.28 -2.83
N ILE A 21 -18.67 7.47 -3.90
CA ILE A 21 -17.95 6.38 -4.58
C ILE A 21 -16.94 5.72 -3.63
N ILE A 22 -16.11 6.51 -2.95
CA ILE A 22 -15.10 5.95 -2.04
C ILE A 22 -15.74 5.21 -0.88
N ALA A 23 -16.80 5.77 -0.29
CA ALA A 23 -17.56 5.14 0.78
C ALA A 23 -18.15 3.80 0.36
N LEU A 24 -18.53 3.64 -0.92
CA LEU A 24 -18.98 2.38 -1.49
C LEU A 24 -17.82 1.40 -1.78
N LEU A 25 -16.65 1.90 -2.20
CA LEU A 25 -15.49 1.06 -2.52
C LEU A 25 -14.84 0.42 -1.30
N ILE A 26 -14.85 1.09 -0.13
CA ILE A 26 -14.27 0.56 1.11
C ILE A 26 -14.88 -0.79 1.51
N PRO A 27 -16.21 -0.95 1.69
CA PRO A 27 -16.80 -2.23 2.05
C PRO A 27 -16.59 -3.29 0.97
N PHE A 28 -16.57 -2.91 -0.31
CA PHE A 28 -16.23 -3.84 -1.39
C PHE A 28 -14.80 -4.38 -1.26
N CYS A 29 -13.83 -3.52 -0.95
CA CYS A 29 -12.46 -3.94 -0.69
C CYS A 29 -12.34 -4.84 0.54
N LEU A 30 -13.07 -4.53 1.62
CA LEU A 30 -13.11 -5.38 2.82
C LEU A 30 -13.70 -6.76 2.49
N ASN A 31 -14.78 -6.81 1.71
CA ASN A 31 -15.38 -8.06 1.27
C ASN A 31 -14.40 -8.89 0.40
N LEU A 32 -13.65 -8.25 -0.50
CA LEU A 32 -12.60 -8.94 -1.26
C LEU A 32 -11.50 -9.51 -0.36
N ILE A 33 -11.12 -8.81 0.71
CA ILE A 33 -10.15 -9.33 1.68
C ILE A 33 -10.71 -10.57 2.40
N ILE A 34 -11.99 -10.54 2.81
CA ILE A 34 -12.67 -11.67 3.44
C ILE A 34 -12.72 -12.88 2.49
N LEU A 35 -13.13 -12.64 1.23
CA LEU A 35 -13.18 -13.68 0.20
C LEU A 35 -11.81 -14.23 -0.18
N SER A 36 -10.74 -13.42 -0.07
CA SER A 36 -9.37 -13.89 -0.32
C SER A 36 -8.86 -14.89 0.72
N ASN A 37 -9.54 -15.00 1.87
CA ASN A 37 -9.22 -15.88 2.99
C ASN A 37 -7.77 -15.78 3.52
N SER A 38 -7.07 -14.68 3.22
CA SER A 38 -5.63 -14.56 3.52
C SER A 38 -5.37 -13.90 4.86
N ARG A 39 -4.94 -14.69 5.85
CA ARG A 39 -4.49 -14.20 7.18
C ARG A 39 -3.42 -13.14 7.10
N ALA A 40 -2.49 -13.31 6.16
CA ALA A 40 -1.43 -12.36 5.89
C ALA A 40 -1.99 -10.98 5.53
N THR A 41 -3.03 -10.93 4.70
CA THR A 41 -3.70 -9.68 4.33
C THR A 41 -4.41 -9.05 5.52
N MET A 42 -5.00 -9.86 6.42
CA MET A 42 -5.61 -9.36 7.67
C MET A 42 -4.57 -8.77 8.63
N VAL A 43 -3.43 -9.44 8.80
CA VAL A 43 -2.30 -8.93 9.61
C VAL A 43 -1.78 -7.62 9.04
N ALA A 44 -1.61 -7.54 7.71
CA ALA A 44 -1.21 -6.30 7.05
C ALA A 44 -2.26 -5.19 7.27
N LEU A 45 -3.55 -5.48 7.14
CA LEU A 45 -4.63 -4.52 7.39
C LEU A 45 -4.60 -4.00 8.83
N LEU A 46 -4.48 -4.90 9.80
CA LEU A 46 -4.40 -4.54 11.23
C LEU A 46 -3.17 -3.68 11.51
N ALA A 47 -2.00 -4.08 11.01
CA ALA A 47 -0.75 -3.35 11.21
C ALA A 47 -0.82 -1.93 10.61
N ILE A 48 -1.34 -1.79 9.39
CA ILE A 48 -1.55 -0.48 8.74
C ILE A 48 -2.57 0.35 9.53
N GLY A 49 -3.66 -0.27 10.01
CA GLY A 49 -4.68 0.38 10.81
C GLY A 49 -4.12 0.95 12.12
N LEU A 50 -3.39 0.13 12.88
CA LEU A 50 -2.71 0.57 14.10
C LEU A 50 -1.68 1.66 13.82
N LEU A 51 -0.84 1.47 12.79
CA LEU A 51 0.18 2.44 12.41
C LEU A 51 -0.44 3.79 12.00
N SER A 52 -1.63 3.79 11.40
CA SER A 52 -2.33 5.02 11.04
C SER A 52 -2.68 5.89 12.25
N VAL A 53 -2.99 5.28 13.40
CA VAL A 53 -3.27 6.00 14.66
C VAL A 53 -2.02 6.73 15.19
N PHE A 54 -0.83 6.17 14.96
CA PHE A 54 0.43 6.76 15.37
C PHE A 54 0.94 7.82 14.37
N LEU A 55 0.76 7.58 13.08
CA LEU A 55 1.27 8.48 12.03
C LEU A 55 0.37 9.68 11.76
N VAL A 56 -0.95 9.57 11.95
CA VAL A 56 -1.89 10.68 11.78
C VAL A 56 -2.01 11.48 13.07
N LYS A 57 -1.84 12.81 12.96
CA LYS A 57 -1.88 13.75 14.10
C LYS A 57 -2.92 14.85 13.86
N GLY A 58 -3.28 15.57 14.93
CA GLY A 58 -4.17 16.72 14.88
C GLY A 58 -5.64 16.35 14.61
N LYS A 59 -6.36 17.25 13.92
CA LYS A 59 -7.83 17.17 13.72
C LYS A 59 -8.31 15.88 13.04
N PHE A 60 -7.47 15.23 12.24
CA PHE A 60 -7.83 14.01 11.52
C PHE A 60 -7.66 12.72 12.35
N LYS A 61 -6.99 12.78 13.51
CA LYS A 61 -6.79 11.58 14.35
C LYS A 61 -8.10 10.98 14.81
N PHE A 62 -9.06 11.81 15.20
CA PHE A 62 -10.39 11.36 15.63
C PHE A 62 -11.16 10.70 14.47
N ALA A 63 -11.07 11.27 13.27
CA ALA A 63 -11.68 10.69 12.08
C ALA A 63 -11.09 9.31 11.72
N VAL A 64 -9.76 9.13 11.86
CA VAL A 64 -9.10 7.83 11.67
C VAL A 64 -9.58 6.81 12.70
N LEU A 65 -9.70 7.19 13.98
CA LEU A 65 -10.22 6.29 15.02
C LEU A 65 -11.66 5.86 14.72
N ILE A 66 -12.53 6.79 14.33
CA ILE A 66 -13.89 6.46 13.88
C ILE A 66 -13.84 5.52 12.68
N GLY A 67 -13.01 5.81 11.67
CA GLY A 67 -12.85 4.98 10.48
C GLY A 67 -12.40 3.56 10.80
N LEU A 68 -11.53 3.38 11.79
CA LEU A 68 -11.10 2.05 12.26
C LEU A 68 -12.23 1.31 12.99
N VAL A 69 -13.00 2.00 13.84
CA VAL A 69 -14.15 1.39 14.53
C VAL A 69 -15.22 0.98 13.53
N VAL A 70 -15.61 1.90 12.63
CA VAL A 70 -16.62 1.63 11.58
C VAL A 70 -16.11 0.54 10.64
N GLY A 71 -14.88 0.64 10.14
CA GLY A 71 -14.29 -0.36 9.26
C GLY A 71 -14.17 -1.74 9.91
N GLY A 72 -13.81 -1.80 11.20
CA GLY A 72 -13.80 -3.03 11.98
C GLY A 72 -15.20 -3.62 12.16
N ALA A 73 -16.20 -2.80 12.50
CA ALA A 73 -17.58 -3.24 12.60
C ALA A 73 -18.13 -3.74 11.25
N THR A 74 -17.84 -3.04 10.15
CA THR A 74 -18.20 -3.48 8.79
C THR A 74 -17.50 -4.79 8.44
N PHE A 75 -16.22 -4.95 8.77
CA PHE A 75 -15.49 -6.20 8.54
C PHE A 75 -16.14 -7.37 9.28
N LEU A 76 -16.44 -7.22 10.57
CA LEU A 76 -17.10 -8.26 11.38
C LEU A 76 -18.53 -8.55 10.91
N HIS A 77 -19.24 -7.56 10.36
CA HIS A 77 -20.57 -7.77 9.79
C HIS A 77 -20.54 -8.54 8.46
N LEU A 78 -19.48 -8.38 7.68
CA LEU A 78 -19.32 -9.06 6.39
C LEU A 78 -18.77 -10.48 6.52
N THR A 79 -18.15 -10.84 7.65
CA THR A 79 -17.70 -12.22 7.90
C THR A 79 -18.89 -13.14 8.17
N ASN A 80 -18.86 -14.35 7.60
CA ASN A 80 -19.87 -15.39 7.78
C ASN A 80 -19.26 -16.64 8.44
N ASP A 81 -20.10 -17.61 8.81
CA ASP A 81 -19.65 -18.86 9.44
C ASP A 81 -18.62 -19.61 8.58
N ASP A 82 -18.80 -19.65 7.25
CA ASP A 82 -17.83 -20.27 6.33
C ASP A 82 -16.45 -19.60 6.42
N PHE A 83 -16.39 -18.28 6.56
CA PHE A 83 -15.13 -17.57 6.77
C PHE A 83 -14.48 -18.01 8.08
N HIS A 84 -15.23 -18.09 9.17
CA HIS A 84 -14.71 -18.54 10.46
C HIS A 84 -14.21 -19.98 10.39
N GLU A 85 -14.97 -20.90 9.81
CA GLU A 85 -14.56 -22.30 9.64
C GLU A 85 -13.28 -22.44 8.81
N ARG A 86 -13.18 -21.73 7.67
CA ARG A 86 -11.97 -21.72 6.85
C ARG A 86 -10.76 -21.19 7.61
N GLN A 87 -10.96 -20.11 8.38
CA GLN A 87 -9.90 -19.61 9.25
C GLN A 87 -9.52 -20.66 10.29
N HIS A 88 -10.46 -21.30 10.98
CA HIS A 88 -10.15 -22.34 11.96
C HIS A 88 -9.38 -23.51 11.34
N ALA A 89 -9.80 -24.01 10.17
CA ALA A 89 -9.12 -25.09 9.46
C ALA A 89 -7.66 -24.74 9.09
N GLU A 90 -7.40 -23.50 8.67
CA GLU A 90 -6.03 -23.05 8.38
C GLU A 90 -5.13 -22.98 9.63
N THR A 91 -5.67 -22.72 10.83
CA THR A 91 -4.86 -22.72 12.07
C THR A 91 -4.27 -24.10 12.35
N TYR A 92 -5.05 -25.14 12.11
CA TYR A 92 -4.66 -26.53 12.40
C TYR A 92 -4.00 -27.22 11.20
N SER A 93 -3.95 -26.55 10.06
CA SER A 93 -3.22 -26.97 8.88
C SER A 93 -1.74 -26.61 9.03
N ASP A 94 -0.93 -27.58 9.44
CA ASP A 94 0.54 -27.42 9.53
C ASP A 94 1.17 -27.13 8.15
N ASN A 95 0.43 -27.36 7.07
CA ASN A 95 0.89 -27.27 5.68
C ASN A 95 1.22 -25.85 5.20
N SER A 96 0.58 -24.80 5.72
CA SER A 96 0.77 -23.42 5.18
C SER A 96 2.06 -22.75 5.67
N ALA A 97 2.43 -22.93 6.94
CA ALA A 97 3.66 -22.37 7.49
C ALA A 97 4.88 -23.20 7.08
N SER A 98 4.78 -24.53 7.18
CA SER A 98 5.82 -25.46 6.77
C SER A 98 6.16 -25.33 5.27
N SER A 99 5.15 -25.15 4.40
CA SER A 99 5.39 -24.93 2.96
C SER A 99 6.22 -23.71 2.63
N ARG A 100 6.07 -22.60 3.37
CA ARG A 100 6.92 -21.42 3.16
C ARG A 100 8.36 -21.67 3.56
N LEU A 101 8.59 -22.44 4.63
CA LEU A 101 9.95 -22.77 5.08
C LEU A 101 10.71 -23.58 4.04
N TRP A 102 10.08 -24.59 3.43
CA TRP A 102 10.70 -25.36 2.34
C TRP A 102 10.97 -24.47 1.11
N LEU A 103 10.02 -23.59 0.75
CA LEU A 103 10.19 -22.65 -0.35
C LEU A 103 11.39 -21.70 -0.13
N TRP A 104 11.53 -21.15 1.07
CA TRP A 104 12.61 -20.21 1.38
C TRP A 104 13.95 -20.91 1.49
N ARG A 105 13.97 -22.15 2.00
CA ARG A 105 15.17 -22.99 1.97
C ARG A 105 15.59 -23.30 0.54
N GLY A 106 14.66 -23.73 -0.31
CA GLY A 106 14.95 -23.98 -1.74
C GLY A 106 15.42 -22.72 -2.47
N ALA A 107 14.84 -21.55 -2.16
CA ALA A 107 15.29 -20.27 -2.71
C ALA A 107 16.75 -19.96 -2.32
N PHE A 108 17.13 -20.28 -1.08
CA PHE A 108 18.50 -20.12 -0.61
C PHE A 108 19.46 -21.12 -1.28
N GLU A 109 19.07 -22.37 -1.44
CA GLU A 109 19.86 -23.38 -2.18
C GLU A 109 20.07 -22.96 -3.64
N MET A 110 19.01 -22.51 -4.32
CA MET A 110 19.07 -22.00 -5.68
C MET A 110 19.98 -20.76 -5.81
N TRP A 111 19.94 -19.87 -4.82
CA TRP A 111 20.82 -18.71 -4.81
C TRP A 111 22.31 -19.09 -4.66
N LYS A 112 22.64 -20.16 -3.92
CA LYS A 112 24.05 -20.62 -3.82
C LYS A 112 24.60 -21.04 -5.18
N ASP A 113 23.78 -21.68 -6.00
CA ASP A 113 24.16 -22.09 -7.36
C ASP A 113 24.11 -20.93 -8.36
N HIS A 114 23.18 -19.97 -8.13
CA HIS A 114 22.96 -18.82 -9.00
C HIS A 114 22.97 -17.49 -8.21
N PRO A 115 24.14 -16.99 -7.76
CA PRO A 115 24.21 -15.79 -6.90
C PRO A 115 23.67 -14.51 -7.54
N MET A 116 23.68 -14.45 -8.88
CA MET A 116 23.16 -13.35 -9.70
C MET A 116 21.65 -13.48 -9.98
N GLY A 117 21.01 -14.53 -9.47
CA GLY A 117 19.61 -14.86 -9.74
C GLY A 117 19.44 -15.76 -10.95
N VAL A 118 18.24 -16.32 -11.07
CA VAL A 118 17.82 -17.23 -12.14
C VAL A 118 16.91 -16.57 -13.19
N GLY A 119 16.74 -15.24 -13.11
CA GLY A 119 15.82 -14.46 -13.94
C GLY A 119 14.41 -14.38 -13.36
N GLY A 120 13.64 -13.39 -13.82
CA GLY A 120 12.25 -13.20 -13.39
C GLY A 120 11.39 -14.43 -13.70
N GLY A 121 10.82 -15.05 -12.66
CA GLY A 121 10.07 -16.31 -12.78
C GLY A 121 10.91 -17.58 -12.72
N GLY A 122 12.24 -17.48 -12.82
CA GLY A 122 13.13 -18.64 -12.86
C GLY A 122 13.07 -19.50 -11.58
N PHE A 123 12.74 -18.91 -10.42
CA PHE A 123 12.52 -19.69 -9.22
C PHE A 123 11.36 -20.68 -9.38
N VAL A 124 10.25 -20.25 -10.00
CA VAL A 124 9.08 -21.11 -10.20
C VAL A 124 9.47 -22.28 -11.10
N ASP A 125 10.19 -21.99 -12.19
CA ASP A 125 10.63 -22.98 -13.17
C ASP A 125 11.58 -24.03 -12.56
N LEU A 126 12.48 -23.59 -11.67
CA LEU A 126 13.47 -24.46 -11.03
C LEU A 126 13.03 -25.02 -9.67
N SER A 127 11.91 -24.57 -9.12
CA SER A 127 11.49 -24.85 -7.74
C SER A 127 11.48 -26.34 -7.40
N MET A 128 10.99 -27.20 -8.31
CA MET A 128 10.92 -28.65 -8.09
C MET A 128 12.30 -29.33 -8.05
N SER A 129 13.32 -28.73 -8.66
CA SER A 129 14.70 -29.25 -8.62
C SER A 129 15.37 -28.96 -7.28
N TYR A 130 14.95 -27.90 -6.60
CA TYR A 130 15.54 -27.41 -5.36
C TYR A 130 14.72 -27.76 -4.10
N ILE A 131 13.46 -28.20 -4.28
CA ILE A 131 12.52 -28.45 -3.18
C ILE A 131 11.87 -29.82 -3.41
N PRO A 132 12.38 -30.90 -2.83
CA PRO A 132 11.81 -32.24 -3.02
C PRO A 132 10.42 -32.40 -2.38
N GLU A 133 10.04 -31.52 -1.44
CA GLU A 133 8.75 -31.56 -0.75
C GLU A 133 7.57 -31.03 -1.59
N ILE A 134 7.82 -30.46 -2.78
CA ILE A 134 6.76 -29.95 -3.67
C ILE A 134 6.58 -30.86 -4.88
N ASP A 135 5.32 -31.04 -5.27
CA ASP A 135 4.86 -31.90 -6.37
C ASP A 135 4.54 -31.11 -7.65
N LYS A 136 4.59 -29.78 -7.58
CA LYS A 136 4.32 -28.85 -8.67
C LYS A 136 5.08 -27.54 -8.48
N PRO A 137 5.31 -26.76 -9.55
CA PRO A 137 5.92 -25.44 -9.44
C PRO A 137 5.17 -24.54 -8.45
N LYS A 138 5.91 -23.89 -7.55
CA LYS A 138 5.35 -22.97 -6.55
C LYS A 138 6.13 -21.67 -6.51
N SER A 139 5.43 -20.58 -6.21
CA SER A 139 6.05 -19.27 -5.97
C SER A 139 6.63 -19.16 -4.57
N GLN A 140 7.52 -18.20 -4.35
CA GLN A 140 8.16 -17.96 -3.05
C GLN A 140 7.18 -17.51 -1.96
N HIS A 141 6.00 -17.00 -2.36
CA HIS A 141 5.01 -16.36 -1.47
C HIS A 141 5.65 -15.33 -0.51
N ASN A 142 6.66 -14.60 -1.00
CA ASN A 142 7.37 -13.57 -0.27
C ASN A 142 8.15 -12.72 -1.29
N THR A 143 7.81 -11.44 -1.42
CA THR A 143 8.42 -10.50 -2.34
C THR A 143 9.93 -10.39 -2.16
N PHE A 144 10.44 -10.43 -0.93
CA PHE A 144 11.86 -10.29 -0.64
C PHE A 144 12.64 -11.54 -1.06
N VAL A 145 12.10 -12.72 -0.75
CA VAL A 145 12.67 -13.99 -1.20
C VAL A 145 12.59 -14.11 -2.73
N ALA A 146 11.52 -13.59 -3.33
CA ALA A 146 11.38 -13.56 -4.77
C ALA A 146 12.40 -12.63 -5.45
N ALA A 147 12.57 -11.40 -4.96
CA ALA A 147 13.60 -10.50 -5.47
C ALA A 147 15.01 -11.07 -5.31
N PHE A 148 15.25 -11.80 -4.21
CA PHE A 148 16.52 -12.47 -3.94
C PHE A 148 16.78 -13.69 -4.82
N SER A 149 15.79 -14.56 -5.05
CA SER A 149 15.95 -15.78 -5.85
C SER A 149 15.93 -15.50 -7.35
N ASP A 150 14.99 -14.68 -7.83
CA ASP A 150 14.87 -14.36 -9.26
C ASP A 150 16.07 -13.51 -9.73
N TRP A 151 16.51 -12.53 -8.94
CA TRP A 151 17.45 -11.50 -9.38
C TRP A 151 18.72 -11.39 -8.52
N GLY A 152 18.94 -12.36 -7.63
CA GLY A 152 20.14 -12.46 -6.81
C GLY A 152 20.30 -11.30 -5.82
N PHE A 153 21.55 -11.08 -5.40
CA PHE A 153 21.88 -10.00 -4.47
C PHE A 153 21.60 -8.61 -5.05
N ILE A 154 21.76 -8.44 -6.37
CA ILE A 154 21.52 -7.16 -7.06
C ILE A 154 20.02 -6.83 -7.01
N GLY A 155 19.16 -7.81 -7.30
CA GLY A 155 17.73 -7.62 -7.29
C GLY A 155 17.18 -7.21 -5.94
N ILE A 156 17.53 -7.94 -4.88
CA ILE A 156 17.09 -7.60 -3.52
C ILE A 156 17.63 -6.24 -3.09
N PHE A 157 18.89 -5.91 -3.43
CA PHE A 157 19.47 -4.60 -3.13
C PHE A 157 18.69 -3.48 -3.81
N LEU A 158 18.44 -3.58 -5.12
CA LEU A 158 17.70 -2.57 -5.87
C LEU A 158 16.25 -2.44 -5.37
N TYR A 159 15.58 -3.55 -5.07
CA TYR A 159 14.23 -3.53 -4.52
C TYR A 159 14.17 -2.81 -3.17
N LEU A 160 15.06 -3.15 -2.23
CA LEU A 160 15.13 -2.50 -0.91
C LEU A 160 15.56 -1.04 -1.01
N ALA A 161 16.49 -0.71 -1.91
CA ALA A 161 16.92 0.66 -2.17
C ALA A 161 15.75 1.51 -2.68
N LEU A 162 14.97 1.00 -3.64
CA LEU A 162 13.81 1.69 -4.18
C LEU A 162 12.71 1.90 -3.13
N LEU A 163 12.33 0.84 -2.40
CA LEU A 163 11.33 0.93 -1.34
C LEU A 163 11.76 1.93 -0.25
N THR A 164 13.02 1.87 0.17
CA THR A 164 13.59 2.79 1.16
C THR A 164 13.64 4.22 0.62
N HIS A 165 13.99 4.40 -0.64
CA HIS A 165 14.02 5.71 -1.29
C HIS A 165 12.62 6.35 -1.30
N CYS A 166 11.59 5.61 -1.74
CA CYS A 166 10.21 6.10 -1.71
C CYS A 166 9.74 6.41 -0.28
N LEU A 167 10.08 5.59 0.72
CA LEU A 167 9.77 5.90 2.12
C LEU A 167 10.47 7.19 2.58
N ARG A 168 11.74 7.40 2.25
CA ARG A 168 12.47 8.65 2.56
C ARG A 168 11.86 9.86 1.87
N ILE A 169 11.39 9.70 0.63
CA ILE A 169 10.63 10.74 -0.06
C ILE A 169 9.40 11.13 0.76
N THR A 170 8.58 10.16 1.18
CA THR A 170 7.38 10.48 1.98
C THR A 170 7.70 11.17 3.31
N MET A 171 8.81 10.82 3.95
CA MET A 171 9.28 11.50 5.17
C MET A 171 9.72 12.95 4.90
N THR A 172 10.34 13.19 3.75
CA THR A 172 10.81 14.50 3.31
C THR A 172 9.63 15.41 2.99
N VAL A 173 8.69 14.95 2.17
CA VAL A 173 7.47 15.69 1.82
C VAL A 173 6.65 16.02 3.08
N LYS A 174 6.44 15.06 3.99
CA LYS A 174 5.76 15.31 5.27
C LYS A 174 6.48 16.29 6.19
N ARG A 175 7.80 16.42 6.05
CA ARG A 175 8.59 17.40 6.80
C ARG A 175 8.35 18.77 6.21
N TRP A 176 8.58 18.95 4.91
CA TRP A 176 8.40 20.24 4.22
C TRP A 176 6.97 20.75 4.30
N SER A 177 5.98 19.87 4.21
CA SER A 177 4.55 20.22 4.29
C SER A 177 4.15 20.87 5.62
N LYS A 178 5.00 20.84 6.66
CA LYS A 178 4.74 21.47 7.96
C LYS A 178 5.35 22.87 8.09
N TRP A 179 6.28 23.22 7.20
CA TRP A 179 6.98 24.50 7.26
C TRP A 179 6.14 25.61 6.63
N TYR A 180 5.31 25.25 5.64
CA TYR A 180 4.45 26.16 4.91
C TYR A 180 2.97 25.82 5.17
N PRO A 181 2.17 26.76 5.73
CA PRO A 181 0.75 26.52 6.02
C PRO A 181 -0.10 26.08 4.84
N GLU A 182 0.22 26.58 3.64
CA GLU A 182 -0.44 26.30 2.36
C GLU A 182 -0.29 24.82 1.96
N LEU A 183 0.84 24.22 2.34
CA LEU A 183 1.22 22.86 1.98
C LEU A 183 0.71 21.81 2.98
N HIS A 184 0.00 22.21 4.03
CA HIS A 184 -0.55 21.30 5.03
C HIS A 184 -1.43 20.19 4.43
N LYS A 185 -2.05 20.42 3.26
CA LYS A 185 -2.82 19.43 2.49
C LYS A 185 -2.01 18.15 2.20
N TYR A 186 -0.74 18.30 1.82
CA TYR A 186 0.14 17.18 1.51
C TYR A 186 0.46 16.29 2.71
N HIS A 187 0.41 16.83 3.94
CA HIS A 187 0.81 16.07 5.11
C HIS A 187 0.00 14.79 5.29
N LEU A 188 -1.33 14.90 5.12
CA LEU A 188 -2.25 13.78 5.28
C LEU A 188 -2.19 12.84 4.07
N GLU A 189 -2.15 13.38 2.86
CA GLU A 189 -2.07 12.62 1.61
C GLU A 189 -0.78 11.79 1.52
N THR A 190 0.36 12.39 1.85
CA THR A 190 1.64 11.66 1.91
C THR A 190 1.67 10.65 3.05
N THR A 191 0.96 10.90 4.16
CA THR A 191 0.82 9.89 5.22
C THR A 191 0.07 8.66 4.72
N ALA A 192 -0.94 8.82 3.85
CA ALA A 192 -1.62 7.69 3.22
C ALA A 192 -0.69 6.88 2.31
N VAL A 193 0.10 7.55 1.47
CA VAL A 193 1.09 6.89 0.60
C VAL A 193 2.16 6.18 1.42
N GLN A 194 2.65 6.80 2.49
CA GLN A 194 3.59 6.18 3.42
C GLN A 194 3.01 4.91 4.07
N LEU A 195 1.77 4.97 4.56
CA LEU A 195 1.06 3.80 5.11
C LEU A 195 0.86 2.71 4.04
N ALA A 196 0.56 3.10 2.80
CA ALA A 196 0.39 2.18 1.69
C ALA A 196 1.70 1.45 1.33
N LEU A 197 2.83 2.16 1.30
CA LEU A 197 4.17 1.60 1.06
C LEU A 197 4.61 0.65 2.19
N ILE A 198 4.39 1.04 3.45
CA ILE A 198 4.67 0.16 4.60
C ILE A 198 3.76 -1.06 4.54
N GLY A 199 2.48 -0.86 4.21
CA GLY A 199 1.52 -1.92 4.01
C GLY A 199 1.90 -2.89 2.89
N LEU A 200 2.46 -2.38 1.79
CA LEU A 200 3.01 -3.18 0.71
C LEU A 200 4.18 -4.04 1.20
N ALA A 201 5.09 -3.47 1.99
CA ALA A 201 6.22 -4.19 2.56
C ALA A 201 5.77 -5.33 3.49
N ILE A 202 4.80 -5.06 4.38
CA ILE A 202 4.23 -6.06 5.29
C ILE A 202 3.51 -7.16 4.50
N ALA A 203 2.66 -6.79 3.54
CA ALA A 203 1.97 -7.76 2.69
C ALA A 203 2.95 -8.60 1.86
N GLY A 204 4.06 -7.98 1.42
CA GLY A 204 5.16 -8.60 0.69
C GLY A 204 5.94 -9.64 1.49
N MET A 205 5.81 -9.70 2.82
CA MET A 205 6.37 -10.81 3.60
C MET A 205 5.64 -12.14 3.36
N PHE A 206 4.43 -12.08 2.77
CA PHE A 206 3.54 -13.23 2.62
C PHE A 206 3.04 -13.46 1.18
N HIS A 207 3.31 -12.53 0.28
CA HIS A 207 2.95 -12.60 -1.14
C HIS A 207 4.11 -12.08 -1.98
N SER A 208 4.21 -12.53 -3.23
CA SER A 208 5.16 -12.00 -4.21
C SER A 208 4.49 -10.86 -4.98
N LEU A 209 4.77 -9.62 -4.57
CA LEU A 209 4.11 -8.39 -5.08
C LEU A 209 5.04 -7.51 -5.92
N GLN A 210 6.29 -7.93 -6.17
CA GLN A 210 7.29 -7.13 -6.88
C GLN A 210 6.86 -6.74 -8.30
N TYR A 211 6.04 -7.55 -8.96
CA TYR A 211 5.53 -7.29 -10.31
C TYR A 211 4.10 -6.74 -10.32
N SER A 212 3.50 -6.49 -9.15
CA SER A 212 2.15 -5.96 -9.08
C SER A 212 2.12 -4.50 -9.54
N GLU A 213 1.17 -4.13 -10.40
CA GLU A 213 0.95 -2.76 -10.86
C GLU A 213 0.81 -1.77 -9.70
N VAL A 214 0.12 -2.20 -8.64
CA VAL A 214 -0.06 -1.44 -7.40
C VAL A 214 1.27 -1.00 -6.79
N THR A 215 2.30 -1.86 -6.83
CA THR A 215 3.64 -1.53 -6.33
C THR A 215 4.21 -0.33 -7.09
N PHE A 216 4.13 -0.35 -8.42
CA PHE A 216 4.63 0.73 -9.26
C PHE A 216 3.84 2.02 -9.09
N TRP A 217 2.51 1.95 -8.96
CA TRP A 217 1.67 3.13 -8.69
C TRP A 217 2.06 3.81 -7.39
N LEU A 218 2.35 3.04 -6.32
CA LEU A 218 2.76 3.62 -5.03
C LEU A 218 4.12 4.31 -5.11
N TYR A 219 5.08 3.75 -5.86
CA TYR A 219 6.36 4.40 -6.12
C TYR A 219 6.17 5.70 -6.90
N ALA A 220 5.35 5.68 -7.95
CA ALA A 220 5.02 6.86 -8.72
C ALA A 220 4.36 7.95 -7.86
N PHE A 221 3.37 7.61 -7.02
CA PHE A 221 2.73 8.58 -6.13
C PHE A 221 3.71 9.25 -5.17
N ALA A 222 4.66 8.50 -4.61
CA ALA A 222 5.68 9.09 -3.74
C ALA A 222 6.54 10.14 -4.49
N VAL A 223 7.00 9.81 -5.70
CA VAL A 223 7.83 10.72 -6.52
C VAL A 223 7.02 11.92 -7.00
N ILE A 224 5.80 11.72 -7.49
CA ILE A 224 4.92 12.80 -7.97
C ILE A 224 4.64 13.79 -6.84
N GLN A 225 4.31 13.33 -5.63
CA GLN A 225 4.09 14.22 -4.49
C GLN A 225 5.32 15.05 -4.14
N LYS A 226 6.52 14.49 -4.30
CA LYS A 226 7.76 15.24 -4.09
C LYS A 226 7.94 16.35 -5.12
N ASN A 227 7.68 16.05 -6.39
CA ASN A 227 7.84 17.05 -7.44
C ASN A 227 6.82 18.19 -7.26
N LEU A 228 5.56 17.86 -7.00
CA LEU A 228 4.51 18.85 -6.75
C LEU A 228 4.83 19.76 -5.56
N ILE A 229 5.26 19.19 -4.42
CA ILE A 229 5.60 20.03 -3.26
C ILE A 229 6.84 20.88 -3.51
N CYS A 230 7.83 20.40 -4.28
CA CYS A 230 8.99 21.20 -4.65
C CYS A 230 8.59 22.40 -5.52
N GLU A 231 7.73 22.19 -6.51
CA GLU A 231 7.21 23.25 -7.38
C GLU A 231 6.44 24.30 -6.55
N GLU A 232 5.49 23.88 -5.72
CA GLU A 232 4.73 24.81 -4.86
C GLU A 232 5.63 25.56 -3.86
N ILE A 233 6.70 24.94 -3.34
CA ILE A 233 7.68 25.65 -2.47
C ILE A 233 8.41 26.74 -3.25
N ILE A 234 8.84 26.47 -4.49
CA ILE A 234 9.52 27.47 -5.32
C ILE A 234 8.57 28.64 -5.62
N GLU A 235 7.30 28.36 -5.93
CA GLU A 235 6.28 29.40 -6.14
C GLU A 235 6.05 30.26 -4.89
N ILE A 236 6.02 29.65 -3.70
CA ILE A 236 5.89 30.38 -2.44
C ILE A 236 7.11 31.28 -2.19
N GLU A 237 8.31 30.77 -2.45
CA GLU A 237 9.56 31.52 -2.26
C GLU A 237 9.71 32.70 -3.26
N ASN A 238 9.17 32.55 -4.47
CA ASN A 238 9.15 33.62 -5.48
C ASN A 238 8.01 34.63 -5.28
N GLY A 239 7.00 34.30 -4.46
CA GLY A 239 5.81 35.13 -4.24
C GLY A 239 4.69 34.94 -5.28
N ASP A 240 4.78 33.92 -6.14
CA ASP A 240 3.86 33.68 -7.26
C ASP A 240 2.65 32.80 -6.88
N TYR A 241 2.66 32.20 -5.68
CA TYR A 241 1.68 31.19 -5.25
C TYR A 241 0.21 31.65 -5.29
N SER A 242 -0.07 32.96 -5.13
CA SER A 242 -1.45 33.47 -5.20
C SER A 242 -2.04 33.47 -6.61
N GLU A 243 -1.20 33.57 -7.65
CA GLU A 243 -1.66 33.55 -9.04
C GLU A 243 -2.01 32.12 -9.47
N THR A 244 -1.23 31.13 -9.05
CA THR A 244 -1.47 29.71 -9.37
C THR A 244 -2.69 29.13 -8.64
N GLU A 245 -2.94 29.46 -7.38
CA GLU A 245 -4.17 29.04 -6.68
C GLU A 245 -5.44 29.61 -7.35
N SER A 246 -5.35 30.79 -7.97
CA SER A 246 -6.45 31.38 -8.74
C SER A 246 -6.75 30.58 -10.01
N VAL A 247 -5.72 30.11 -10.72
CA VAL A 247 -5.87 29.29 -11.94
C VAL A 247 -6.49 27.94 -11.60
N TYR A 248 -6.01 27.26 -10.56
CA TYR A 248 -6.56 25.97 -10.13
C TYR A 248 -8.01 26.07 -9.64
N LYS A 249 -8.36 27.12 -8.87
CA LYS A 249 -9.76 27.40 -8.48
C LYS A 249 -10.64 27.69 -9.69
N THR A 250 -10.13 28.38 -10.70
CA THR A 250 -10.88 28.71 -11.92
C THR A 250 -11.14 27.46 -12.77
N GLU A 251 -10.16 26.56 -12.90
CA GLU A 251 -10.35 25.26 -13.57
C GLU A 251 -11.33 24.35 -12.82
N THR A 252 -11.33 24.37 -11.48
CA THR A 252 -12.35 23.62 -10.72
C THR A 252 -13.75 24.25 -10.82
N ALA A 253 -13.84 25.56 -11.03
CA ALA A 253 -15.09 26.31 -11.21
C ALA A 253 -15.71 26.17 -12.61
N LEU A 254 -14.92 25.79 -13.63
CA LEU A 254 -15.40 25.59 -15.02
C LEU A 254 -16.13 24.25 -15.25
N SER A 255 -16.37 23.46 -14.21
CA SER A 255 -17.34 22.35 -14.22
C SER A 255 -18.72 22.92 -13.86
N PRO A 256 -19.73 22.91 -14.75
CA PRO A 256 -20.95 23.69 -14.56
C PRO A 256 -21.77 23.13 -13.40
N VAL A 257 -21.68 23.78 -12.24
CA VAL A 257 -22.67 23.65 -11.17
C VAL A 257 -23.73 24.69 -11.47
N SER A 258 -24.85 24.23 -12.02
CA SER A 258 -26.08 25.00 -12.12
C SER A 258 -26.48 25.48 -10.72
N GLN A 259 -26.34 26.78 -10.49
CA GLN A 259 -26.94 27.50 -9.37
C GLN A 259 -28.47 27.40 -9.50
N PRO A 260 -29.25 27.05 -8.46
CA PRO A 260 -30.65 27.36 -8.46
C PRO A 260 -30.82 28.85 -8.11
N VAL A 261 -31.54 29.52 -9.00
CA VAL A 261 -31.97 30.91 -8.93
C VAL A 261 -32.98 31.11 -7.79
N SER A 262 -32.81 32.22 -7.07
CA SER A 262 -33.71 32.93 -6.14
C SER A 262 -34.34 32.15 -4.98
#